data_AF-A0A6N7FPK7-F1
#
_entry.id   AF-A0A6N7FPK7-F1
#
_cell.length_a   1.000
_cell.length_b   1.000
_cell.length_c   1.000
_cell.angle_alpha   90.00
_cell.angle_beta   90.00
_cell.angle_gamma   90.00
#
_symmetry.space_group_name_H-M   'P 1'
#
loop_
_entity.id
_entity.type
_entity.pdbx_description
1 polymer ?
#
loop_
_entity_poly.entity_id
_entity_poly.type
_entity_poly.pdbx_seq_one_letter_code
_entity_poly.pdbx_strand_id
1 'polypeptide(L)'
;MGVEEPPARPRGHRLGLRPAVAVERDVRDHYWAFTAVVLAGIGGALVMGRFGVPALDLHSPLHHVGVMDPLCGVTRATAALGRAELASAWRYNPGVFLLAAAAGVALARVVVAAVTGTWWWARARGWPVWVAVLAGGAALGVNQQLHAGLLR
;
A
#
# COMPACT_ATOMS: atom_id res chain seq x y z
N MET A 1 14.79 65.35 13.22
CA MET A 1 13.77 64.43 12.68
C MET A 1 14.15 63.03 13.13
N GLY A 2 13.53 62.55 14.21
CA GLY A 2 13.75 61.19 14.72
C GLY A 2 12.94 60.22 13.87
N VAL A 3 13.61 59.21 13.32
CA VAL A 3 12.98 58.12 12.58
C VAL A 3 12.45 57.14 13.63
N GLU A 4 11.13 57.13 13.86
CA GLU A 4 10.49 56.09 14.68
C GLU A 4 10.65 54.74 13.97
N GLU A 5 11.38 53.82 14.60
CA GLU A 5 11.43 52.43 14.16
C GLU A 5 10.07 51.76 14.39
N PRO A 6 9.53 51.03 13.39
CA PRO A 6 8.25 50.34 13.52
C PRO A 6 8.35 49.18 14.53
N PRO A 7 7.32 48.94 15.36
CA PRO A 7 7.35 47.90 16.37
C PRO A 7 7.52 46.51 15.75
N ALA A 8 8.46 45.74 16.32
CA ALA A 8 8.72 44.36 15.92
C ALA A 8 7.44 43.52 16.03
N ARG A 9 7.00 42.93 14.90
CA ARG A 9 5.83 42.04 14.87
C ARG A 9 6.08 40.83 15.79
N PRO A 10 5.12 40.45 16.64
CA PRO A 10 5.25 39.27 17.49
C PRO A 10 5.39 38.03 16.60
N ARG A 11 6.50 37.29 16.78
CA ARG A 11 6.67 35.94 16.22
C ARG A 11 5.72 35.01 16.94
N GLY A 12 4.48 34.95 16.47
CA GLY A 12 3.56 33.89 16.88
C GLY A 12 4.18 32.55 16.49
N HIS A 13 4.60 31.77 17.49
CA HIS A 13 4.87 30.35 17.31
C HIS A 13 3.57 29.67 16.92
N ARG A 14 3.24 29.70 15.63
CA ARG A 14 2.28 28.74 15.08
C ARG A 14 2.94 27.38 15.27
N LEU A 15 2.49 26.64 16.29
CA LEU A 15 2.52 25.18 16.30
C LEU A 15 1.74 24.74 15.06
N GLY A 16 2.37 24.85 13.90
CA GLY A 16 1.82 24.43 12.63
C GLY A 16 1.80 22.93 12.66
N LEU A 17 0.67 22.37 13.10
CA LEU A 17 0.31 20.99 12.80
C LEU A 17 0.28 20.90 11.28
N ARG A 18 1.42 20.54 10.69
CA ARG A 18 1.47 20.18 9.29
C ARG A 18 0.53 18.98 9.15
N PRO A 19 -0.48 19.05 8.26
CA PRO A 19 -1.37 17.92 8.08
C PRO A 19 -0.53 16.70 7.72
N ALA A 20 -0.78 15.58 8.40
CA ALA A 20 -0.06 14.32 8.20
C ALA A 20 -0.19 13.80 6.75
N VAL A 21 -1.20 14.29 6.04
CA VAL A 21 -1.48 14.04 4.64
C VAL A 21 -1.61 15.36 3.90
N ALA A 22 -0.78 15.58 2.88
CA ALA A 22 -0.92 16.68 1.94
C ALA A 22 -1.46 16.14 0.61
N VAL A 23 -2.47 16.79 0.04
CA VAL A 23 -3.02 16.44 -1.28
C VAL A 23 -2.67 17.55 -2.25
N GLU A 24 -2.11 17.18 -3.40
CA GLU A 24 -1.69 18.12 -4.44
C GLU A 24 -2.22 17.67 -5.80
N ARG A 25 -2.49 18.64 -6.67
CA ARG A 25 -3.02 18.45 -8.02
C ARG A 25 -1.97 18.90 -9.03
N ASP A 26 -1.70 18.08 -10.04
CA ASP A 26 -0.75 18.37 -11.12
C ASP A 26 -1.28 17.83 -12.45
N VAL A 27 -0.77 18.33 -13.57
CA VAL A 27 -1.06 17.84 -14.93
C VAL A 27 -0.17 16.64 -15.27
N ARG A 28 0.98 16.46 -14.61
CA ARG A 28 1.90 15.34 -14.85
C ARG A 28 1.83 14.28 -13.75
N ASP A 29 1.94 13.00 -14.16
CA ASP A 29 2.11 11.91 -13.20
C ASP A 29 3.58 11.75 -12.81
N HIS A 30 3.96 12.31 -11.66
CA HIS A 30 5.29 12.12 -11.07
C HIS A 30 5.52 10.68 -10.57
N TYR A 31 4.46 9.87 -10.46
CA TYR A 31 4.50 8.51 -9.92
C TYR A 31 4.12 7.45 -10.97
N TRP A 32 4.38 7.72 -12.25
CA TRP A 32 4.03 6.81 -13.36
C TRP A 32 4.56 5.39 -13.15
N ALA A 33 5.75 5.24 -12.55
CA ALA A 33 6.33 3.93 -12.25
C ALA A 33 5.48 3.15 -11.23
N PHE A 34 4.96 3.84 -10.20
CA PHE A 34 4.02 3.25 -9.25
C PHE A 34 2.71 2.86 -9.94
N THR A 35 2.17 3.73 -10.78
CA THR A 35 0.99 3.44 -11.62
C THR A 35 1.21 2.18 -12.46
N ALA A 36 2.37 2.07 -13.12
CA ALA A 36 2.72 0.89 -13.91
C ALA A 36 2.82 -0.38 -13.06
N VAL A 37 3.46 -0.32 -11.88
CA VAL A 37 3.54 -1.46 -10.95
C VAL A 37 2.15 -1.92 -10.49
N VAL A 38 1.26 -0.98 -10.16
CA VAL A 38 -0.12 -1.33 -9.77
C VAL A 38 -0.86 -2.01 -10.91
N LEU A 39 -0.81 -1.45 -12.12
CA LEU A 39 -1.46 -2.03 -13.29
C LEU A 39 -0.90 -3.40 -13.63
N ALA A 40 0.42 -3.57 -13.55
CA ALA A 40 1.08 -4.85 -13.72
C ALA A 40 0.66 -5.86 -12.64
N GLY A 41 0.52 -5.42 -11.38
CA GLY A 41 0.03 -6.25 -10.27
C GLY A 41 -1.41 -6.72 -10.48
N ILE A 42 -2.31 -5.81 -10.90
CA ILE A 42 -3.70 -6.14 -11.24
C ILE A 42 -3.72 -7.15 -12.40
N GLY A 43 -2.99 -6.87 -13.49
CA GLY A 43 -2.87 -7.77 -14.64
C GLY A 43 -2.32 -9.13 -14.23
N GLY A 44 -1.26 -9.17 -13.41
CA GLY A 44 -0.67 -10.38 -12.88
C GLY A 44 -1.66 -11.20 -12.03
N ALA A 45 -2.48 -10.56 -11.20
CA ALA A 45 -3.52 -11.23 -10.44
C ALA A 45 -4.56 -11.91 -11.35
N LEU A 46 -4.99 -11.23 -12.41
CA LEU A 46 -5.93 -11.78 -13.38
C LEU A 46 -5.32 -12.94 -14.19
N VAL A 47 -4.07 -12.79 -14.62
CA VAL A 47 -3.32 -13.84 -15.34
C VAL A 47 -3.16 -15.07 -14.45
N MET A 48 -2.70 -14.90 -13.21
CA MET A 48 -2.56 -16.01 -12.26
C MET A 48 -3.91 -16.64 -11.92
N GLY A 49 -4.97 -15.83 -11.84
CA GLY A 49 -6.32 -16.35 -11.65
C GLY A 49 -6.80 -17.21 -12.83
N ARG A 50 -6.44 -16.84 -14.06
CA ARG A 50 -6.88 -17.55 -15.27
C ARG A 50 -6.03 -18.77 -15.62
N PHE A 51 -4.72 -18.70 -15.40
CA PHE A 51 -3.74 -19.69 -15.86
C PHE A 51 -3.08 -20.47 -14.72
N GLY A 52 -3.37 -20.11 -13.47
CA GLY A 52 -2.72 -20.68 -12.29
C GLY A 52 -1.48 -19.90 -11.86
N VAL A 53 -0.96 -20.25 -10.69
CA VAL A 53 0.26 -19.64 -10.13
C VAL A 53 1.50 -20.30 -10.70
N PRO A 54 2.55 -19.54 -11.06
CA PRO A 54 3.82 -20.13 -11.44
C PRO A 54 4.38 -20.93 -10.26
N ALA A 55 4.90 -22.13 -10.53
CA ALA A 55 5.55 -22.99 -9.54
C ALA A 55 6.96 -22.46 -9.22
N LEU A 56 7.03 -21.24 -8.73
CA LEU A 56 8.24 -20.62 -8.20
C LEU A 56 8.26 -20.86 -6.71
N ASP A 57 9.21 -21.66 -6.25
CA ASP A 57 9.49 -21.79 -4.82
C ASP A 57 10.18 -20.51 -4.34
N LEU A 58 9.37 -19.60 -3.79
CA LEU A 58 9.80 -18.34 -3.20
C LEU A 58 9.73 -18.41 -1.67
N HIS A 59 9.91 -19.60 -1.07
CA HIS A 59 10.06 -19.67 0.37
C HIS A 59 11.31 -18.92 0.80
N SER A 60 11.14 -18.08 1.79
CA SER A 60 12.26 -17.43 2.47
C SER A 60 13.10 -18.46 3.21
N PRO A 61 14.43 -18.30 3.31
CA PRO A 61 15.28 -19.19 4.09
C PRO A 61 14.83 -19.35 5.54
N LEU A 62 14.19 -18.32 6.11
CA LEU A 62 13.59 -18.32 7.45
C LEU A 62 12.46 -19.35 7.61
N HIS A 63 11.81 -19.73 6.50
CA HIS A 63 10.79 -20.78 6.48
C HIS A 63 11.37 -22.15 6.88
N HIS A 64 12.64 -22.41 6.56
CA HIS A 64 13.31 -23.67 6.94
C HIS A 64 13.56 -23.79 8.44
N VAL A 65 13.55 -22.68 9.19
CA VAL A 65 13.66 -22.65 10.65
C VAL A 65 12.31 -22.44 11.33
N GLY A 66 11.20 -22.59 10.60
CA GLY A 66 9.84 -22.52 11.14
C GLY A 66 9.31 -21.10 11.36
N VAL A 67 9.96 -20.08 10.81
CA VAL A 67 9.50 -18.69 10.88
C VAL A 67 8.73 -18.34 9.61
N MET A 68 7.43 -18.09 9.74
CA MET A 68 6.58 -17.66 8.63
C MET A 68 6.72 -16.16 8.39
N ASP A 69 7.01 -15.75 7.16
CA ASP A 69 7.02 -14.35 6.79
C ASP A 69 5.60 -13.78 6.66
N PRO A 70 5.37 -12.49 6.96
CA PRO A 70 4.05 -11.86 6.88
C PRO A 70 3.39 -11.93 5.50
N LEU A 71 4.21 -12.03 4.45
CA LEU A 71 3.78 -12.12 3.05
C LEU A 71 3.70 -13.56 2.53
N CYS A 72 3.87 -14.56 3.40
CA CYS A 72 3.66 -15.95 3.02
C CYS A 72 2.23 -16.15 2.48
N GLY A 73 2.09 -16.91 1.39
CA GLY A 73 0.81 -17.15 0.74
C GLY A 73 0.24 -16.00 -0.11
N VAL A 74 0.88 -14.83 -0.20
CA VAL A 74 0.37 -13.68 -0.98
C VAL A 74 0.12 -14.05 -2.45
N THR A 75 1.01 -14.80 -3.10
CA THR A 75 0.83 -15.22 -4.50
C THR A 75 -0.43 -16.07 -4.68
N ARG A 76 -0.67 -17.04 -3.80
CA ARG A 76 -1.85 -17.92 -3.83
C ARG A 76 -3.13 -17.15 -3.48
N ALA A 77 -3.04 -16.25 -2.50
CA ALA A 77 -4.14 -15.35 -2.13
C ALA A 77 -4.52 -14.41 -3.29
N THR A 78 -3.53 -13.91 -4.01
CA THR A 78 -3.71 -13.01 -5.16
C THR A 78 -4.35 -13.73 -6.34
N ALA A 79 -3.92 -14.96 -6.63
CA ALA A 79 -4.57 -15.79 -7.65
C ALA A 79 -6.00 -16.19 -7.26
N ALA A 80 -6.27 -16.44 -5.96
CA ALA A 80 -7.62 -16.66 -5.47
C ALA A 80 -8.51 -15.41 -5.63
N LEU A 81 -7.99 -14.21 -5.32
CA LEU A 81 -8.68 -12.95 -5.62
C LEU A 81 -8.94 -12.78 -7.12
N GLY A 82 -7.96 -13.11 -7.97
CA GLY A 82 -8.12 -13.07 -9.42
C GLY A 82 -9.22 -14.00 -9.95
N ARG A 83 -9.55 -15.07 -9.20
CA ARG A 83 -10.67 -16.00 -9.46
C ARG A 83 -11.95 -15.63 -8.71
N ALA A 84 -11.98 -14.48 -8.02
CA ALA A 84 -13.06 -14.05 -7.13
C ALA A 84 -13.37 -15.02 -5.97
N GLU A 85 -12.42 -15.88 -5.57
CA GLU A 85 -12.55 -16.79 -4.44
C GLU A 85 -12.14 -16.10 -3.13
N LEU A 86 -12.99 -15.22 -2.62
CA LEU A 86 -12.67 -14.35 -1.48
C LEU A 86 -12.35 -15.14 -0.19
N ALA A 87 -13.08 -16.22 0.08
CA ALA A 87 -12.82 -17.05 1.25
C ALA A 87 -11.44 -17.73 1.19
N SER A 88 -11.06 -18.23 0.02
CA SER A 88 -9.73 -18.81 -0.22
C SER A 88 -8.64 -17.76 -0.08
N ALA A 89 -8.84 -16.58 -0.67
CA ALA A 89 -7.91 -15.46 -0.55
C ALA A 89 -7.66 -15.05 0.90
N TRP A 90 -8.73 -14.96 1.70
CA TRP A 90 -8.65 -14.64 3.13
C TRP A 90 -7.87 -15.69 3.91
N ARG A 91 -8.16 -16.96 3.66
CA ARG A 91 -7.47 -18.08 4.32
C ARG A 91 -5.98 -18.10 4.00
N TYR A 92 -5.59 -17.76 2.77
CA TYR A 92 -4.17 -17.73 2.38
C TYR A 92 -3.43 -16.52 2.93
N ASN A 93 -3.95 -15.31 2.72
CA ASN A 93 -3.36 -14.10 3.29
C ASN A 93 -4.39 -12.96 3.34
N PRO A 94 -4.90 -12.57 4.52
CA PRO A 94 -5.88 -11.48 4.61
C PRO A 94 -5.31 -10.11 4.20
N GLY A 95 -3.98 -9.94 4.22
CA GLY A 95 -3.30 -8.74 3.75
C GLY A 95 -3.53 -8.46 2.26
N VAL A 96 -3.88 -9.48 1.48
CA VAL A 96 -4.20 -9.33 0.06
C VAL A 96 -5.39 -8.40 -0.19
N PHE A 97 -6.34 -8.29 0.75
CA PHE A 97 -7.48 -7.38 0.63
C PHE A 97 -7.07 -5.91 0.80
N LEU A 98 -6.11 -5.63 1.67
CA LEU A 98 -5.54 -4.29 1.80
C LEU A 98 -4.78 -3.90 0.54
N LEU A 99 -4.01 -4.84 -0.05
CA LEU A 99 -3.35 -4.65 -1.33
C LEU A 99 -4.37 -4.40 -2.46
N ALA A 100 -5.45 -5.18 -2.52
CA ALA A 100 -6.51 -5.01 -3.51
C ALA A 100 -7.23 -3.66 -3.36
N ALA A 101 -7.52 -3.24 -2.12
CA ALA A 101 -8.11 -1.93 -1.85
C ALA A 101 -7.17 -0.79 -2.30
N ALA A 102 -5.88 -0.88 -1.96
CA ALA A 102 -4.89 0.10 -2.40
C ALA A 102 -4.76 0.16 -3.94
N ALA A 103 -4.77 -1.00 -4.60
CA ALA A 103 -4.79 -1.10 -6.06
C ALA A 103 -6.07 -0.48 -6.65
N GLY A 104 -7.22 -0.69 -6.03
CA GLY A 104 -8.49 -0.07 -6.41
C GLY A 104 -8.48 1.46 -6.30
N VAL A 105 -7.91 2.01 -5.22
CA VAL A 105 -7.73 3.47 -5.07
C VAL A 105 -6.79 4.01 -6.14
N ALA A 106 -5.68 3.33 -6.41
CA ALA A 106 -4.75 3.72 -7.46
C ALA A 106 -5.39 3.66 -8.86
N LEU A 107 -6.22 2.64 -9.14
CA LEU A 107 -6.97 2.55 -10.39
C LEU A 107 -8.01 3.67 -10.50
N ALA A 108 -8.75 3.96 -9.43
CA ALA A 108 -9.69 5.08 -9.39
C ALA A 108 -8.97 6.41 -9.68
N ARG A 109 -7.78 6.62 -9.12
CA ARG A 109 -6.93 7.79 -9.43
C ARG A 109 -6.60 7.88 -10.92
N VAL A 110 -6.24 6.77 -11.56
CA VAL A 110 -5.97 6.73 -13.02
C VAL A 110 -7.21 7.09 -13.82
N VAL A 111 -8.37 6.54 -13.46
CA VAL A 111 -9.65 6.85 -14.13
C VAL A 111 -10.01 8.32 -13.97
N VAL A 112 -9.89 8.87 -12.76
CA VAL A 112 -10.13 10.31 -12.50
C VAL A 112 -9.18 11.17 -13.31
N ALA A 113 -7.90 10.79 -13.43
CA ALA A 113 -6.94 11.52 -14.24
C ALA A 113 -7.28 11.46 -15.73
N ALA A 114 -7.70 10.30 -16.24
CA ALA A 114 -8.13 10.14 -17.63
C ALA A 114 -9.37 10.99 -17.98
N VAL A 115 -10.32 11.13 -17.05
CA VAL A 115 -11.53 11.92 -17.24
C VAL A 115 -11.29 13.43 -17.06
N THR A 116 -10.49 13.81 -16.07
CA THR A 116 -10.30 15.23 -15.70
C THR A 116 -9.08 15.90 -16.34
N GLY A 117 -8.20 15.11 -16.96
CA GLY A 117 -6.90 15.59 -17.47
C GLY A 117 -5.92 16.01 -16.38
N THR A 118 -6.22 15.74 -15.10
CA THR A 118 -5.38 16.14 -13.96
C THR A 118 -5.16 15.02 -12.96
N TRP A 119 -3.94 14.91 -12.47
CA TRP A 119 -3.51 13.95 -11.48
C TRP A 119 -3.63 14.51 -10.07
N TRP A 120 -4.12 13.66 -9.17
CA TRP A 120 -4.20 13.94 -7.74
C TRP A 120 -3.27 13.01 -6.99
N TRP A 121 -2.42 13.53 -6.10
CA TRP A 121 -1.59 12.69 -5.26
C TRP A 121 -1.65 13.14 -3.80
N ALA A 122 -1.68 12.14 -2.92
CA ALA A 122 -1.63 12.33 -1.48
C ALA A 122 -0.27 11.89 -0.97
N ARG A 123 0.39 12.75 -0.20
CA ARG A 123 1.62 12.42 0.52
C ARG A 123 1.30 12.32 1.99
N ALA A 124 1.21 11.08 2.46
CA ALA A 124 1.23 10.79 3.89
C ALA A 124 2.69 10.72 4.35
N ARG A 125 3.07 11.51 5.36
CA ARG A 125 4.43 11.51 5.88
C ARG A 125 4.41 11.66 7.39
N GLY A 126 5.13 10.79 8.09
CA GLY A 126 5.25 10.84 9.55
C GLY A 126 5.34 9.45 10.16
N TRP A 127 5.66 9.42 11.45
CA TRP A 127 5.74 8.19 12.24
C TRP A 127 4.43 7.36 12.27
N PRO A 128 3.21 7.92 12.16
CA PRO A 128 1.99 7.09 12.21
C PRO A 128 1.85 6.14 11.01
N VAL A 129 2.36 6.52 9.83
CA VAL A 129 2.37 5.65 8.65
C VAL A 129 3.24 4.42 8.92
N TRP A 130 4.43 4.65 9.49
CA TRP A 130 5.34 3.57 9.85
C TRP A 130 4.77 2.67 10.94
N VAL A 131 4.11 3.25 11.96
CA VAL A 131 3.43 2.46 12.99
C VAL A 131 2.31 1.60 12.40
N ALA A 132 1.50 2.15 11.49
CA ALA A 132 0.45 1.37 10.84
C ALA A 132 1.03 0.22 9.99
N VAL A 133 2.11 0.47 9.23
CA VAL A 133 2.80 -0.56 8.44
C VAL A 133 3.39 -1.64 9.34
N LEU A 134 4.09 -1.26 10.42
CA LEU A 134 4.71 -2.19 11.35
C LEU A 134 3.66 -3.01 12.11
N ALA A 135 2.60 -2.36 12.59
CA ALA A 135 1.51 -3.04 13.29
C ALA A 135 0.76 -4.01 12.37
N GLY A 136 0.47 -3.61 11.13
CA GLY A 136 -0.15 -4.48 10.13
C GLY A 136 0.75 -5.66 9.75
N GLY A 137 2.04 -5.42 9.55
CA GLY A 137 3.03 -6.47 9.28
C GLY A 137 3.16 -7.45 10.45
N ALA A 138 3.19 -6.96 11.68
CA ALA A 138 3.21 -7.80 12.88
C ALA A 138 1.93 -8.62 13.03
N ALA A 139 0.76 -8.01 12.82
CA ALA A 139 -0.53 -8.71 12.87
C ALA A 139 -0.62 -9.81 11.81
N LEU A 140 -0.12 -9.54 10.60
CA LEU A 140 0.00 -10.56 9.54
C LEU A 140 0.96 -11.66 9.95
N GLY A 141 2.15 -11.33 10.47
CA GLY A 141 3.12 -12.31 10.96
C GLY A 141 2.51 -13.23 12.02
N VAL A 142 1.81 -12.67 13.02
CA VAL A 142 1.08 -13.44 14.03
C VAL A 142 0.04 -14.34 13.38
N ASN A 143 -0.77 -13.81 12.45
CA ASN A 143 -1.76 -14.61 11.74
C ASN A 143 -1.12 -15.77 10.96
N GLN A 144 0.01 -15.54 10.28
CA GLN A 144 0.72 -16.58 9.53
C GLN A 144 1.31 -17.64 10.46
N GLN A 145 1.82 -17.26 11.63
CA GLN A 145 2.30 -18.23 12.62
C GLN A 145 1.18 -19.08 13.21
N LEU A 146 0.00 -18.51 13.44
CA LEU A 146 -1.19 -19.26 13.90
C LEU A 146 -1.71 -20.25 12.85
N HIS A 147 -1.48 -19.97 11.57
CA HIS A 147 -1.96 -20.77 10.43
C HIS A 147 -0.84 -21.53 9.71
N ALA A 148 0.32 -21.71 10.35
CA ALA A 148 1.50 -22.34 9.75
C ALA A 148 1.20 -23.74 9.15
N GLY A 149 0.23 -24.48 9.70
CA GLY A 149 -0.19 -25.79 9.17
C GLY A 149 -0.85 -25.74 7.78
N LEU A 150 -1.37 -24.58 7.35
CA LEU A 150 -1.96 -24.37 6.02
C LEU A 150 -0.94 -23.95 4.95
N LEU A 151 0.30 -23.63 5.38
CA LEU A 151 1.35 -23.01 4.57
C LEU A 151 2.57 -23.92 4.36
N ARG A 152 2.58 -25.10 4.98
CA ARG A 152 3.57 -26.16 4.73
C ARG A 152 3.29 -26.90 3.42
#